data_AF-A0A2V3U4X9-F1
#
_entry.id   AF-A0A2V3U4X9-F1
#
_cell.length_a   1.000
_cell.length_b   1.000
_cell.length_c   1.000
_cell.angle_alpha   90.00
_cell.angle_beta   90.00
_cell.angle_gamma   90.00
#
_symmetry.space_group_name_H-M   'P 1'
#
loop_
_entity.id
_entity.type
_entity.pdbx_description
1 polymer ?
#
loop_
_entity_poly.entity_id
_entity_poly.type
_entity_poly.pdbx_seq_one_letter_code
_entity_poly.pdbx_strand_id
1 'polypeptide(L)'
;MKSLKLRRLSLLSKKERKGRIEKFDDGSNVVIGENDTGKSCLIKSIYGALAAPATKINPRWNSIDPIARLDFSVDADDYTIVQHGKFIALFDADARMLWCHTAVTAQIGPKIAELLDFGIRLATKQQTVVVPPPAFSFMPFYVDQDTGWQSSWISFAGVQMIPNYKRDIVEFHTGIRPKEFYAAKIVRDEALRKQADLVAEQRALARAARRLQDRRRPVGLDFRPEVFEDHITELTEEVTHLEEGHSQIRRELSALQSRKAVLVEEVSVARSALSDLEADYRYATKLEGEVICPTCGTEHENDFAAKFGLLADAEMCRTIITDSSAELERISVHTKDTVARLGEFQMQIGRINGLLEETRGDIKLRDMLEDESERILDVTIKDEDRALIEAIGQAAHEIDEANERMGSFERHGRRAQIEEFFGERLREFAEELKVSNAVSGITPRVDMTIRDTGSDLPRAQLAYYYAILHTVAKYSTACMCPIILDTPLQQDQDDENARRMIRFAIERRPKDTQLVLGTVKLHGVVYDGHRIVTVDKDSLLQASSYDEARAEIDPLVDQMFGQGSLGF
;
A
#
# COMPACT_ATOMS: atom_id res chain seq x y z
N MET A 1 13.48 14.52 -15.14
CA MET A 1 12.97 13.13 -15.06
C MET A 1 14.08 12.31 -14.44
N LYS A 2 13.82 11.56 -13.37
CA LYS A 2 14.83 10.66 -12.77
C LYS A 2 15.25 9.58 -13.78
N SER A 3 16.46 9.06 -13.67
CA SER A 3 16.97 7.96 -14.50
C SER A 3 17.59 6.86 -13.65
N LEU A 4 17.07 5.63 -13.78
CA LEU A 4 17.66 4.45 -13.15
C LEU A 4 18.61 3.75 -14.14
N LYS A 5 19.81 3.40 -13.68
CA LYS A 5 20.80 2.61 -14.45
C LYS A 5 21.31 1.44 -13.63
N LEU A 6 21.29 0.24 -14.22
CA LEU A 6 21.91 -0.95 -13.65
C LEU A 6 23.44 -0.83 -13.71
N ARG A 7 24.12 -1.28 -12.67
CA ARG A 7 25.59 -1.35 -12.61
C ARG A 7 26.07 -2.79 -12.52
N ARG A 8 25.45 -3.59 -11.64
CA ARG A 8 25.87 -4.98 -11.39
C ARG A 8 24.72 -5.82 -10.84
N LEU A 9 24.67 -7.08 -11.23
CA LEU A 9 23.81 -8.10 -10.64
C LEU A 9 24.68 -9.25 -10.12
N SER A 10 24.61 -9.51 -8.82
CA SER A 10 25.25 -10.64 -8.16
C SER A 10 24.16 -11.60 -7.66
N LEU A 11 24.27 -12.86 -8.05
CA LEU A 11 23.35 -13.95 -7.72
C LEU A 11 24.08 -15.03 -6.93
N LEU A 12 23.45 -15.56 -5.89
CA LEU A 12 24.02 -16.57 -5.02
C LEU A 12 22.97 -17.61 -4.65
N SER A 13 23.30 -18.89 -4.82
CA SER A 13 22.55 -19.99 -4.20
C SER A 13 23.43 -20.66 -3.15
N LYS A 14 23.01 -20.55 -1.88
CA LYS A 14 23.67 -21.28 -0.78
C LYS A 14 23.38 -22.78 -0.86
N LYS A 15 22.21 -23.17 -1.38
CA LYS A 15 21.81 -24.58 -1.59
C LYS A 15 22.70 -25.29 -2.61
N GLU A 16 22.96 -24.66 -3.75
CA GLU A 16 23.80 -25.26 -4.80
C GLU A 16 25.30 -25.00 -4.61
N ARG A 17 25.67 -24.10 -3.70
CA ARG A 17 27.03 -23.55 -3.57
C ARG A 17 27.56 -23.00 -4.90
N LYS A 18 26.74 -22.19 -5.56
CA LYS A 18 27.06 -21.55 -6.84
C LYS A 18 26.70 -20.07 -6.80
N GLY A 19 27.42 -19.26 -7.58
CA GLY A 19 27.17 -17.83 -7.73
C GLY A 19 27.28 -17.39 -9.18
N ARG A 20 26.90 -16.14 -9.46
CA ARG A 20 27.14 -15.47 -10.74
C ARG A 20 27.20 -13.97 -10.51
N ILE A 21 28.13 -13.28 -11.16
CA ILE A 21 28.27 -11.83 -11.08
C ILE A 21 28.34 -11.28 -12.50
N GLU A 22 27.50 -10.30 -12.81
CA GLU A 22 27.45 -9.65 -14.11
C GLU A 22 27.46 -8.13 -13.94
N LYS A 23 28.23 -7.45 -14.77
CA LYS A 23 28.24 -5.98 -14.84
C LYS A 23 27.40 -5.52 -16.02
N PHE A 24 26.85 -4.32 -15.92
CA PHE A 24 26.11 -3.68 -17.00
C PHE A 24 26.79 -2.39 -17.41
N ASP A 25 26.94 -2.20 -18.71
CA ASP A 25 27.32 -0.94 -19.31
C ASP A 25 26.11 0.00 -19.38
N ASP A 26 26.37 1.31 -19.36
CA ASP A 26 25.34 2.36 -19.45
C ASP A 26 24.53 2.33 -20.76
N GLY A 27 25.09 1.73 -21.82
CA GLY A 27 24.46 1.64 -23.13
C GLY A 27 23.60 0.39 -23.29
N SER A 28 23.90 -0.40 -24.32
CA SER A 28 23.26 -1.72 -24.52
C SER A 28 24.07 -2.83 -23.91
N ASN A 29 23.36 -3.77 -23.31
CA ASN A 29 23.84 -5.05 -22.82
C ASN A 29 23.03 -6.15 -23.50
N VAL A 30 23.71 -7.13 -24.08
CA VAL A 30 23.05 -8.28 -24.72
C VAL A 30 23.37 -9.55 -23.93
N VAL A 31 22.33 -10.23 -23.47
CA VAL A 31 22.41 -11.53 -22.79
C VAL A 31 22.18 -12.62 -23.84
N ILE A 32 23.25 -13.34 -24.21
CA ILE A 32 23.23 -14.41 -25.21
C ILE A 32 23.36 -15.77 -24.55
N GLY A 33 22.46 -16.68 -24.90
CA GLY A 33 22.60 -18.08 -24.55
C GLY A 33 21.49 -18.94 -25.15
N GLU A 34 21.82 -20.22 -25.37
CA GLU A 34 20.86 -21.21 -25.82
C GLU A 34 19.68 -21.35 -24.85
N ASN A 35 18.65 -22.06 -25.29
CA ASN A 35 17.55 -22.44 -24.41
C ASN A 35 18.10 -23.24 -23.20
N ASP A 36 17.42 -23.08 -22.07
CA ASP A 36 17.75 -23.75 -20.80
C ASP A 36 19.12 -23.41 -20.20
N THR A 37 19.83 -22.39 -20.69
CA THR A 37 21.07 -21.88 -20.07
C THR A 37 20.84 -20.89 -18.93
N GLY A 38 19.57 -20.64 -18.57
CA GLY A 38 19.20 -19.75 -17.47
C GLY A 38 19.18 -18.24 -17.80
N LYS A 39 19.29 -17.85 -19.07
CA LYS A 39 19.13 -16.46 -19.56
C LYS A 39 17.93 -15.73 -18.95
N SER A 40 16.74 -16.31 -19.02
CA SER A 40 15.52 -15.69 -18.49
C SER A 40 15.55 -15.59 -16.96
N CYS A 41 16.21 -16.53 -16.26
CA CYS A 41 16.39 -16.43 -14.80
C CYS A 41 17.28 -15.24 -14.43
N LEU A 42 18.36 -14.98 -15.18
CA LEU A 42 19.22 -13.81 -15.00
C LEU A 42 18.42 -12.53 -15.17
N ILE A 43 17.71 -12.41 -16.30
CA ILE A 43 16.93 -11.21 -16.65
C ILE A 43 15.81 -10.95 -15.64
N LYS A 44 15.02 -11.98 -15.29
CA LYS A 44 13.92 -11.87 -14.33
C LYS A 44 14.39 -11.52 -12.92
N SER A 45 15.63 -11.84 -12.57
CA SER A 45 16.21 -11.48 -11.27
C SER A 45 16.46 -9.99 -11.10
N ILE A 46 16.62 -9.22 -12.20
CA ILE A 46 16.85 -7.77 -12.14
C ILE A 46 15.66 -7.06 -11.50
N TYR A 47 14.48 -7.14 -12.11
CA TYR A 47 13.28 -6.54 -11.53
C TYR A 47 12.73 -7.34 -10.34
N GLY A 48 13.04 -8.64 -10.24
CA GLY A 48 12.78 -9.43 -9.04
C GLY A 48 13.39 -8.81 -7.78
N ALA A 49 14.67 -8.42 -7.83
CA ALA A 49 15.37 -7.76 -6.73
C ALA A 49 14.72 -6.41 -6.34
N LEU A 50 14.11 -5.71 -7.31
CA LEU A 50 13.35 -4.47 -7.13
C LEU A 50 11.89 -4.70 -6.70
N ALA A 51 11.58 -5.87 -6.12
CA ALA A 51 10.25 -6.26 -5.68
C ALA A 51 9.18 -6.26 -6.79
N ALA A 52 9.60 -6.48 -8.03
CA ALA A 52 8.76 -6.55 -9.22
C ALA A 52 9.00 -7.87 -9.97
N PRO A 53 8.59 -9.02 -9.40
CA PRO A 53 8.79 -10.32 -10.03
C PRO A 53 7.99 -10.44 -11.33
N ALA A 54 8.58 -11.11 -12.32
CA ALA A 54 7.91 -11.46 -13.57
C ALA A 54 6.68 -12.36 -13.31
N THR A 55 5.72 -12.35 -14.25
CA THR A 55 4.46 -13.12 -14.14
C THR A 55 4.70 -14.62 -13.94
N LYS A 56 5.74 -15.16 -14.59
CA LYS A 56 6.15 -16.56 -14.44
C LYS A 56 7.63 -16.63 -14.07
N ILE A 57 7.93 -17.39 -13.03
CA ILE A 57 9.30 -17.71 -12.62
C ILE A 57 9.45 -19.23 -12.71
N ASN A 58 10.59 -19.70 -13.22
CA ASN A 58 10.87 -21.12 -13.35
C ASN A 58 10.90 -21.77 -11.94
N PRO A 59 10.11 -22.81 -11.67
CA PRO A 59 10.12 -23.49 -10.36
C PRO A 59 11.50 -24.01 -9.94
N ARG A 60 12.33 -24.47 -10.90
CA ARG A 60 13.72 -24.89 -10.62
C ARG A 60 14.58 -23.74 -10.13
N TRP A 61 14.38 -22.54 -10.68
CA TRP A 61 15.07 -21.33 -10.20
C TRP A 61 14.63 -20.98 -8.79
N ASN A 62 13.34 -21.09 -8.48
CA ASN A 62 12.85 -20.79 -7.14
C ASN A 62 13.30 -21.84 -6.11
N SER A 63 13.44 -23.12 -6.49
CA SER A 63 13.85 -24.19 -5.56
C SER A 63 15.28 -24.05 -5.05
N ILE A 64 16.16 -23.41 -5.85
CA ILE A 64 17.56 -23.19 -5.46
C ILE A 64 17.73 -21.97 -4.55
N ASP A 65 16.64 -21.29 -4.19
CA ASP A 65 16.60 -20.16 -3.26
C ASP A 65 17.66 -19.09 -3.56
N PRO A 66 17.56 -18.42 -4.72
CA PRO A 66 18.56 -17.47 -5.17
C PRO A 66 18.45 -16.18 -4.36
N ILE A 67 19.59 -15.73 -3.84
CA ILE A 67 19.77 -14.40 -3.28
C ILE A 67 20.24 -13.49 -4.41
N ALA A 68 19.57 -12.37 -4.59
CA ALA A 68 19.89 -11.39 -5.63
C ALA A 68 20.35 -10.08 -5.00
N ARG A 69 21.53 -9.61 -5.39
CA ARG A 69 22.04 -8.27 -5.12
C ARG A 69 22.09 -7.51 -6.44
N LEU A 70 21.43 -6.37 -6.49
CA LEU A 70 21.46 -5.46 -7.64
C LEU A 70 22.05 -4.12 -7.21
N ASP A 71 23.17 -3.75 -7.83
CA ASP A 71 23.76 -2.43 -7.71
C ASP A 71 23.25 -1.57 -8.88
N PHE A 72 22.75 -0.38 -8.58
CA PHE A 72 22.15 0.54 -9.54
C PHE A 72 22.31 1.98 -9.09
N SER A 73 22.18 2.93 -10.01
CA SER A 73 22.13 4.35 -9.69
C SER A 73 20.75 4.92 -10.02
N VAL A 74 20.30 5.89 -9.24
CA VAL A 74 19.17 6.76 -9.58
C VAL A 74 19.71 8.18 -9.66
N ASP A 75 19.72 8.73 -10.88
CA ASP A 75 20.45 9.94 -11.23
C ASP A 75 21.95 9.84 -10.88
N ALA A 76 22.40 10.59 -9.87
CA ALA A 76 23.79 10.61 -9.42
C ALA A 76 24.05 9.76 -8.17
N ASP A 77 22.99 9.24 -7.54
CA ASP A 77 23.09 8.50 -6.29
C ASP A 77 23.16 7.00 -6.56
N ASP A 78 24.15 6.33 -5.96
CA ASP A 78 24.34 4.89 -6.05
C ASP A 78 23.64 4.16 -4.90
N TYR A 79 23.01 3.03 -5.24
CA TYR A 79 22.28 2.17 -4.32
C TYR A 79 22.58 0.70 -4.57
N THR A 80 22.43 -0.10 -3.53
CA THR A 80 22.40 -1.56 -3.63
C THR A 80 21.08 -2.05 -3.06
N ILE A 81 20.37 -2.92 -3.78
CA ILE A 81 19.19 -3.63 -3.27
C ILE A 81 19.47 -5.12 -3.20
N VAL A 82 19.11 -5.75 -2.08
CA VAL A 82 19.29 -7.19 -1.85
C VAL A 82 17.93 -7.82 -1.59
N GLN A 83 17.65 -8.88 -2.33
CA GLN A 83 16.51 -9.77 -2.12
C GLN A 83 17.00 -11.12 -1.60
N HIS A 84 16.50 -11.53 -0.44
CA HIS A 84 16.67 -12.88 0.11
C HIS A 84 15.30 -13.43 0.53
N GLY A 85 14.77 -14.39 -0.24
CA GLY A 85 13.42 -14.88 -0.07
C GLY A 85 12.39 -13.74 -0.22
N LYS A 86 11.63 -13.48 0.86
CA LYS A 86 10.66 -12.38 0.93
C LYS A 86 11.26 -11.06 1.44
N PHE A 87 12.47 -11.08 2.01
CA PHE A 87 13.11 -9.90 2.56
C PHE A 87 13.77 -9.12 1.43
N ILE A 88 13.50 -7.82 1.39
CA ILE A 88 14.11 -6.88 0.46
C ILE A 88 14.67 -5.72 1.28
N ALA A 89 15.94 -5.43 1.06
CA ALA A 89 16.66 -4.36 1.74
C ALA A 89 17.38 -3.46 0.76
N LEU A 90 17.33 -2.15 1.01
CA LEU A 90 18.04 -1.13 0.26
C LEU A 90 19.19 -0.58 1.09
N PHE A 91 20.31 -0.34 0.43
CA PHE A 91 21.54 0.19 1.01
C PHE A 91 21.97 1.42 0.22
N ASP A 92 22.63 2.36 0.91
CA ASP A 92 23.29 3.50 0.27
C ASP A 92 24.65 3.12 -0.35
N ALA A 93 25.33 4.09 -0.95
CA ALA A 93 26.65 3.92 -1.56
C ALA A 93 27.74 3.45 -0.58
N ASP A 94 27.57 3.69 0.71
CA ASP A 94 28.49 3.26 1.77
C ASP A 94 28.13 1.86 2.32
N ALA A 95 27.21 1.15 1.67
CA ALA A 95 26.68 -0.14 2.09
C ALA A 95 26.00 -0.12 3.48
N ARG A 96 25.45 1.03 3.89
CA ARG A 96 24.60 1.13 5.08
C ARG A 96 23.16 0.82 4.72
N MET A 97 22.54 -0.09 5.47
CA MET A 97 21.14 -0.44 5.27
C MET A 97 20.23 0.75 5.57
N LEU A 98 19.46 1.17 4.57
CA LEU A 98 18.44 2.22 4.68
C LEU A 98 17.12 1.68 5.23
N TRP A 99 16.73 0.49 4.78
CA TRP A 99 15.54 -0.23 5.25
C TRP A 99 15.57 -1.69 4.83
N CYS A 100 14.82 -2.53 5.54
CA CYS A 100 14.57 -3.94 5.20
C CYS A 100 13.12 -4.31 5.54
N HIS A 101 12.39 -4.84 4.57
CA HIS A 101 10.96 -5.16 4.71
C HIS A 101 10.57 -6.42 3.95
N THR A 102 9.36 -6.92 4.22
CA THR A 102 8.77 -8.08 3.51
C THR A 102 7.43 -7.73 2.83
N ALA A 103 6.70 -6.72 3.32
CA ALA A 103 5.41 -6.35 2.79
C ALA A 103 5.54 -5.44 1.56
N VAL A 104 5.35 -6.03 0.36
CA VAL A 104 5.52 -5.33 -0.93
C VAL A 104 4.65 -4.08 -1.04
N THR A 105 3.33 -4.19 -0.83
CA THR A 105 2.43 -3.04 -1.04
C THR A 105 2.50 -2.01 0.09
N ALA A 106 2.62 -2.47 1.34
CA ALA A 106 2.51 -1.59 2.52
C ALA A 106 3.82 -0.87 2.86
N GLN A 107 4.98 -1.48 2.59
CA GLN A 107 6.28 -0.97 3.04
C GLN A 107 7.24 -0.73 1.87
N ILE A 108 7.48 -1.73 1.03
CA ILE A 108 8.51 -1.65 -0.04
C ILE A 108 8.04 -0.73 -1.18
N GLY A 109 6.78 -0.84 -1.59
CA GLY A 109 6.16 -0.06 -2.66
C GLY A 109 6.30 1.45 -2.45
N PRO A 110 5.88 2.00 -1.29
CA PRO A 110 6.10 3.41 -0.96
C PRO A 110 7.57 3.86 -1.05
N LYS A 111 8.51 3.03 -0.57
CA LYS A 111 9.95 3.36 -0.60
C LYS A 111 10.52 3.39 -2.02
N ILE A 112 10.18 2.41 -2.86
CA ILE A 112 10.60 2.40 -4.27
C ILE A 112 9.90 3.52 -5.05
N ALA A 113 8.62 3.79 -4.76
CA ALA A 113 7.89 4.88 -5.39
C ALA A 113 8.51 6.24 -5.08
N GLU A 114 8.93 6.48 -3.83
CA GLU A 114 9.68 7.67 -3.43
C GLU A 114 11.03 7.77 -4.17
N LEU A 115 11.80 6.67 -4.17
CA LEU A 115 13.09 6.58 -4.85
C LEU A 115 12.98 6.93 -6.34
N LEU A 116 11.92 6.46 -7.01
CA LEU A 116 11.67 6.66 -8.44
C LEU A 116 10.77 7.86 -8.78
N ASP A 117 10.34 8.64 -7.78
CA ASP A 117 9.36 9.74 -7.99
C ASP A 117 8.07 9.25 -8.70
N PHE A 118 7.63 8.03 -8.38
CA PHE A 118 6.45 7.37 -8.92
C PHE A 118 5.22 7.61 -8.02
N GLY A 119 4.75 8.86 -8.00
CA GLY A 119 3.72 9.34 -7.08
C GLY A 119 2.26 8.98 -7.41
N ILE A 120 1.98 7.89 -8.13
CA ILE A 120 0.59 7.48 -8.42
C ILE A 120 -0.02 6.71 -7.25
N ARG A 121 -1.31 6.95 -6.96
CA ARG A 121 -2.10 6.12 -6.04
C ARG A 121 -3.31 5.54 -6.77
N LEU A 122 -3.57 4.26 -6.54
CA LEU A 122 -4.63 3.52 -7.21
C LEU A 122 -5.51 2.80 -6.19
N ALA A 123 -6.79 2.70 -6.49
CA ALA A 123 -7.74 1.95 -5.68
C ALA A 123 -7.60 0.45 -5.93
N THR A 124 -7.54 -0.34 -4.87
CA THR A 124 -7.60 -1.81 -4.94
C THR A 124 -9.04 -2.28 -5.22
N LYS A 125 -9.21 -3.60 -5.44
CA LYS A 125 -10.54 -4.23 -5.51
C LYS A 125 -11.40 -3.96 -4.27
N GLN A 126 -10.78 -3.77 -3.11
CA GLN A 126 -11.42 -3.42 -1.84
C GLN A 126 -11.66 -1.91 -1.66
N GLN A 127 -11.50 -1.10 -2.71
CA GLN A 127 -11.64 0.36 -2.69
C GLN A 127 -10.66 1.08 -1.74
N THR A 128 -9.59 0.39 -1.31
CA THR A 128 -8.51 0.99 -0.55
C THR A 128 -7.55 1.68 -1.51
N VAL A 129 -7.26 2.96 -1.28
CA VAL A 129 -6.27 3.70 -2.08
C VAL A 129 -4.88 3.36 -1.57
N VAL A 130 -4.03 2.82 -2.44
CA VAL A 130 -2.66 2.40 -2.09
C VAL A 130 -1.65 2.99 -3.07
N VAL A 131 -0.40 3.12 -2.63
CA VAL A 131 0.73 3.19 -3.57
C VAL A 131 0.85 1.80 -4.21
N PRO A 132 0.77 1.69 -5.55
CA PRO A 132 0.81 0.39 -6.18
C PRO A 132 2.20 -0.25 -6.05
N PRO A 133 2.31 -1.60 -6.11
CA PRO A 133 3.59 -2.29 -6.07
C PRO A 133 4.63 -1.79 -7.08
N PRO A 134 5.93 -1.99 -6.83
CA PRO A 134 7.00 -1.51 -7.72
C PRO A 134 6.87 -1.95 -9.18
N ALA A 135 6.27 -3.12 -9.44
CA ALA A 135 5.93 -3.60 -10.78
C ALA A 135 5.29 -2.53 -11.68
N PHE A 136 4.42 -1.69 -11.13
CA PHE A 136 3.73 -0.62 -11.85
C PHE A 136 4.67 0.49 -12.33
N SER A 137 5.79 0.72 -11.63
CA SER A 137 6.83 1.68 -12.04
C SER A 137 7.62 1.17 -13.24
N PHE A 138 7.76 -0.15 -13.37
CA PHE A 138 8.63 -0.78 -14.37
C PHE A 138 7.89 -1.28 -15.61
N MET A 139 6.55 -1.27 -15.64
CA MET A 139 5.74 -1.84 -16.74
C MET A 139 6.14 -1.42 -18.16
N PRO A 140 6.45 -0.14 -18.46
CA PRO A 140 6.86 0.24 -19.81
C PRO A 140 8.22 -0.35 -20.23
N PHE A 141 9.04 -0.71 -19.25
CA PHE A 141 10.47 -1.00 -19.42
C PHE A 141 10.78 -2.50 -19.37
N TYR A 142 9.80 -3.37 -19.17
CA TYR A 142 10.01 -4.82 -19.15
C TYR A 142 9.02 -5.56 -20.04
N VAL A 143 9.55 -6.33 -20.99
CA VAL A 143 8.77 -7.28 -21.79
C VAL A 143 9.23 -8.69 -21.47
N ASP A 144 8.37 -9.42 -20.76
CA ASP A 144 8.61 -10.79 -20.34
C ASP A 144 8.46 -11.78 -21.50
N GLN A 145 9.31 -12.82 -21.53
CA GLN A 145 9.28 -13.86 -22.55
C GLN A 145 7.95 -14.62 -22.58
N ASP A 146 7.36 -14.93 -21.43
CA ASP A 146 6.21 -15.84 -21.33
C ASP A 146 4.88 -15.15 -21.64
N THR A 147 4.73 -13.88 -21.22
CA THR A 147 3.44 -13.15 -21.34
C THR A 147 3.54 -11.84 -22.10
N GLY A 148 4.69 -11.16 -22.06
CA GLY A 148 4.85 -9.78 -22.54
C GLY A 148 4.72 -9.62 -24.06
N TRP A 149 5.05 -10.67 -24.83
CA TRP A 149 4.94 -10.69 -26.29
C TRP A 149 3.56 -11.11 -26.80
N GLN A 150 2.69 -11.64 -25.92
CA GLN A 150 1.32 -12.03 -26.27
C GLN A 150 0.32 -10.91 -26.00
N SER A 151 0.52 -10.16 -24.92
CA SER A 151 -0.31 -9.01 -24.56
C SER A 151 0.53 -7.96 -23.83
N SER A 152 0.18 -6.69 -24.03
CA SER A 152 0.92 -5.58 -23.45
C SER A 152 0.61 -5.39 -21.96
N TRP A 153 1.59 -4.88 -21.20
CA TRP A 153 1.47 -4.48 -19.78
C TRP A 153 1.25 -5.62 -18.76
N ILE A 154 1.44 -6.88 -19.14
CA ILE A 154 1.23 -8.06 -18.27
C ILE A 154 2.50 -8.86 -17.95
N SER A 155 3.67 -8.21 -18.01
CA SER A 155 4.98 -8.83 -17.77
C SER A 155 5.24 -9.16 -16.28
N PHE A 156 4.53 -8.51 -15.36
CA PHE A 156 4.74 -8.62 -13.91
C PHE A 156 3.62 -9.36 -13.18
N ALA A 157 3.98 -10.08 -12.12
CA ALA A 157 3.03 -10.73 -11.23
C ALA A 157 2.29 -9.73 -10.33
N GLY A 158 1.11 -10.12 -9.82
CA GLY A 158 0.37 -9.36 -8.80
C GLY A 158 -0.39 -8.12 -9.29
N VAL A 159 -0.21 -7.71 -10.56
CA VAL A 159 -0.82 -6.48 -11.13
C VAL A 159 -2.36 -6.49 -11.13
N GLN A 160 -2.96 -7.68 -11.10
CA GLN A 160 -4.42 -7.90 -11.07
C GLN A 160 -5.08 -7.43 -9.75
N MET A 161 -4.30 -7.01 -8.74
CA MET A 161 -4.84 -6.44 -7.50
C MET A 161 -5.49 -5.06 -7.71
N ILE A 162 -5.04 -4.33 -8.74
CA ILE A 162 -5.63 -3.06 -9.17
C ILE A 162 -6.54 -3.34 -10.36
N PRO A 163 -7.87 -3.14 -10.26
CA PRO A 163 -8.77 -3.35 -11.39
C PRO A 163 -8.52 -2.30 -12.48
N ASN A 164 -8.58 -2.71 -13.74
CA ASN A 164 -8.49 -1.81 -14.91
C ASN A 164 -7.26 -0.88 -14.92
N TYR A 165 -6.15 -1.30 -14.30
CA TYR A 165 -4.95 -0.47 -14.11
C TYR A 165 -4.33 0.06 -15.41
N LYS A 166 -4.46 -0.67 -16.52
CA LYS A 166 -3.76 -0.41 -17.78
C LYS A 166 -3.93 1.04 -18.22
N ARG A 167 -5.16 1.57 -18.18
CA ARG A 167 -5.44 2.93 -18.64
C ARG A 167 -4.70 3.97 -17.80
N ASP A 168 -4.85 3.93 -16.48
CA ASP A 168 -4.23 4.90 -15.59
C ASP A 168 -2.69 4.83 -15.66
N ILE A 169 -2.13 3.62 -15.73
CA ILE A 169 -0.68 3.42 -15.77
C ILE A 169 -0.07 3.87 -17.09
N VAL A 170 -0.73 3.57 -18.22
CA VAL A 170 -0.28 4.04 -19.54
C VAL A 170 -0.36 5.57 -19.60
N GLU A 171 -1.47 6.17 -19.18
CA GLU A 171 -1.65 7.63 -19.19
C GLU A 171 -0.63 8.33 -18.28
N PHE A 172 -0.30 7.72 -17.14
CA PHE A 172 0.75 8.20 -16.24
C PHE A 172 2.14 8.16 -16.90
N HIS A 173 2.57 6.98 -17.37
CA HIS A 173 3.91 6.81 -17.93
C HIS A 173 4.12 7.62 -19.20
N THR A 174 3.10 7.75 -20.05
CA THR A 174 3.19 8.57 -21.28
C THR A 174 3.07 10.08 -21.00
N GLY A 175 2.80 10.49 -19.77
CA GLY A 175 2.66 11.89 -19.39
C GLY A 175 1.35 12.54 -19.86
N ILE A 176 0.36 11.77 -20.34
CA ILE A 176 -0.99 12.28 -20.62
C ILE A 176 -1.60 12.84 -19.34
N ARG A 177 -1.49 12.08 -18.25
CA ARG A 177 -1.84 12.51 -16.90
C ARG A 177 -0.59 12.44 -16.04
N PRO A 178 0.13 13.57 -15.87
CA PRO A 178 1.39 13.56 -15.12
C PRO A 178 1.13 13.38 -13.62
N LYS A 179 2.21 13.26 -12.84
CA LYS A 179 2.11 13.01 -11.38
C LYS A 179 1.28 14.08 -10.65
N GLU A 180 1.33 15.33 -11.10
CA GLU A 180 0.58 16.46 -10.53
C GLU A 180 -0.93 16.29 -10.69
N PHE A 181 -1.39 15.67 -11.79
CA PHE A 181 -2.81 15.33 -11.98
C PHE A 181 -3.28 14.34 -10.91
N TYR A 182 -2.48 13.30 -10.66
CA TYR A 182 -2.82 12.28 -9.67
C TYR A 182 -2.70 12.81 -8.23
N ALA A 183 -1.76 13.71 -7.96
CA ALA A 183 -1.69 14.43 -6.69
C ALA A 183 -2.96 15.26 -6.44
N ALA A 184 -3.43 16.02 -7.43
CA ALA A 184 -4.68 16.77 -7.33
C ALA A 184 -5.90 15.83 -7.15
N LYS A 185 -5.93 14.69 -7.85
CA LYS A 185 -6.97 13.66 -7.69
C LYS A 185 -7.05 13.13 -6.26
N ILE A 186 -5.91 12.90 -5.60
CA ILE A 186 -5.85 12.46 -4.20
C ILE A 186 -6.48 13.52 -3.28
N VAL A 187 -6.07 14.78 -3.42
CA VAL A 187 -6.62 15.90 -2.63
C VAL A 187 -8.14 15.98 -2.80
N ARG A 188 -8.64 15.88 -4.03
CA ARG A 188 -10.07 15.85 -4.32
C ARG A 188 -10.78 14.68 -3.62
N ASP A 189 -10.23 13.47 -3.73
CA ASP A 189 -10.86 12.26 -3.18
C ASP A 189 -10.88 12.29 -1.63
N GLU A 190 -9.85 12.85 -0.99
CA GLU A 190 -9.81 13.10 0.46
C GLU A 190 -10.83 14.16 0.88
N ALA A 191 -10.92 15.28 0.16
CA ALA A 191 -11.90 16.33 0.43
C ALA A 191 -13.35 15.86 0.23
N LEU A 192 -13.62 15.01 -0.77
CA LEU A 192 -14.92 14.37 -0.99
C LEU A 192 -15.35 13.49 0.20
N ARG A 193 -14.42 12.70 0.77
CA ARG A 193 -14.70 11.88 1.95
C ARG A 193 -15.00 12.76 3.16
N LYS A 194 -14.14 13.75 3.43
CA LYS A 194 -14.34 14.73 4.50
C LYS A 194 -15.69 15.44 4.38
N GLN A 195 -16.06 15.88 3.17
CA GLN A 195 -17.36 16.50 2.92
C GLN A 195 -18.53 15.55 3.20
N ALA A 196 -18.43 14.28 2.78
CA ALA A 196 -19.46 13.29 3.04
C ALA A 196 -19.67 13.04 4.54
N ASP A 197 -18.59 12.97 5.31
CA ASP A 197 -18.63 12.80 6.77
C ASP A 197 -19.29 14.02 7.45
N LEU A 198 -18.87 15.24 7.09
CA LEU A 198 -19.46 16.49 7.61
C LEU A 198 -20.96 16.62 7.28
N VAL A 199 -21.36 16.25 6.06
CA VAL A 199 -22.79 16.24 5.66
C VAL A 199 -23.58 15.20 6.47
N ALA A 200 -22.99 14.04 6.77
CA ALA A 200 -23.63 13.04 7.61
C ALA A 200 -23.82 13.54 9.05
N GLU A 201 -22.82 14.25 9.59
CA GLU A 201 -22.85 14.89 10.90
C GLU A 201 -23.90 16.00 10.97
N GLN A 202 -23.94 16.92 9.98
CA GLN A 202 -24.96 17.95 9.89
C GLN A 202 -26.39 17.37 9.87
N ARG A 203 -26.60 16.29 9.11
CA ARG A 203 -27.89 15.58 9.09
C ARG A 203 -28.22 14.96 10.44
N ALA A 204 -27.23 14.48 11.20
CA ALA A 204 -27.43 13.95 12.54
C ALA A 204 -27.82 15.06 13.53
N LEU A 205 -27.13 16.20 13.48
CA LEU A 205 -27.46 17.39 14.27
C LEU A 205 -28.89 17.88 13.97
N ALA A 206 -29.25 18.03 12.69
CA ALA A 206 -30.60 18.46 12.30
C ALA A 206 -31.70 17.51 12.80
N ARG A 207 -31.44 16.19 12.79
CA ARG A 207 -32.37 15.19 13.36
C ARG A 207 -32.47 15.30 14.88
N ALA A 208 -31.35 15.57 15.57
CA ALA A 208 -31.34 15.77 17.01
C ALA A 208 -32.11 17.04 17.39
N ALA A 209 -31.82 18.15 16.70
CA ALA A 209 -32.50 19.44 16.88
C ALA A 209 -34.02 19.33 16.71
N ARG A 210 -34.48 18.67 15.64
CA ARG A 210 -35.91 18.47 15.41
C ARG A 210 -36.59 17.66 16.52
N ARG A 211 -35.95 16.58 16.99
CA ARG A 211 -36.47 15.78 18.11
C ARG A 211 -36.57 16.56 19.41
N LEU A 212 -35.65 17.50 19.64
CA LEU A 212 -35.70 18.41 20.78
C LEU A 212 -36.85 19.39 20.62
N GLN A 213 -37.01 20.01 19.44
CA GLN A 213 -38.11 20.94 19.14
C GLN A 213 -39.49 20.29 19.27
N ASP A 214 -39.67 19.06 18.77
CA ASP A 214 -40.97 18.35 18.83
C ASP A 214 -41.43 18.03 20.27
N ARG A 215 -40.53 18.11 21.27
CA ARG A 215 -40.84 17.86 22.68
C ARG A 215 -41.13 19.13 23.50
N ARG A 216 -41.05 20.32 22.89
CA ARG A 216 -41.14 21.61 23.61
C ARG A 216 -42.58 22.06 23.88
N ARG A 217 -42.73 22.82 24.96
CA ARG A 217 -43.91 23.65 25.28
C ARG A 217 -43.41 25.05 25.63
N PRO A 218 -43.37 26.00 24.68
CA PRO A 218 -42.91 27.35 24.99
C PRO A 218 -43.84 27.98 26.03
N VAL A 219 -43.28 28.41 27.17
CA VAL A 219 -44.02 29.07 28.26
C VAL A 219 -44.06 30.59 28.02
N GLY A 220 -43.10 31.12 27.26
CA GLY A 220 -43.12 32.52 26.79
C GLY A 220 -42.98 33.52 27.93
N LEU A 221 -42.20 33.16 28.95
CA LEU A 221 -41.93 33.99 30.12
C LEU A 221 -40.65 34.81 29.89
N ASP A 222 -40.70 36.09 30.22
CA ASP A 222 -39.54 36.98 30.12
C ASP A 222 -38.54 36.65 31.25
N PHE A 223 -37.27 36.42 30.92
CA PHE A 223 -36.23 36.01 31.87
C PHE A 223 -35.89 37.17 32.83
N ARG A 224 -36.20 36.99 34.13
CA ARG A 224 -36.01 38.00 35.19
C ARG A 224 -35.33 37.39 36.42
N PRO A 225 -34.01 37.14 36.36
CA PRO A 225 -33.27 36.46 37.43
C PRO A 225 -33.25 37.25 38.75
N GLU A 226 -33.42 38.57 38.69
CA GLU A 226 -33.45 39.45 39.87
C GLU A 226 -34.62 39.11 40.82
N VAL A 227 -35.69 38.50 40.29
CA VAL A 227 -36.86 38.08 41.08
C VAL A 227 -36.53 36.91 42.00
N PHE A 228 -35.48 36.13 41.70
CA PHE A 228 -35.10 34.91 42.41
C PHE A 228 -33.63 34.90 42.84
N GLU A 229 -32.96 36.05 42.98
CA GLU A 229 -31.50 36.16 43.22
C GLU A 229 -30.99 35.26 44.37
N ASP A 230 -31.65 35.28 45.52
CA ASP A 230 -31.31 34.43 46.67
C ASP A 230 -31.44 32.93 46.33
N HIS A 231 -32.49 32.55 45.61
CA HIS A 231 -32.79 31.16 45.23
C HIS A 231 -31.86 30.66 44.11
N ILE A 232 -31.45 31.55 43.20
CA ILE A 232 -30.46 31.25 42.17
C ILE A 232 -29.09 31.03 42.81
N THR A 233 -28.74 31.81 43.83
CA THR A 233 -27.48 31.62 44.59
C THR A 233 -27.48 30.28 45.31
N GLU A 234 -28.54 29.96 46.05
CA GLU A 234 -28.69 28.69 46.77
C GLU A 234 -28.77 27.49 45.79
N LEU A 235 -29.47 27.64 44.66
CA LEU A 235 -29.52 26.64 43.60
C LEU A 235 -28.14 26.41 42.98
N THR A 236 -27.35 27.46 42.78
CA THR A 236 -25.99 27.37 42.22
C THR A 236 -25.06 26.61 43.17
N GLU A 237 -25.15 26.86 44.48
CA GLU A 237 -24.38 26.14 45.50
C GLU A 237 -24.75 24.65 45.55
N GLU A 238 -26.05 24.31 45.60
CA GLU A 238 -26.53 22.92 45.62
C GLU A 238 -26.21 22.19 44.30
N VAL A 239 -26.31 22.86 43.14
CA VAL A 239 -25.94 22.29 41.83
C VAL A 239 -24.43 22.09 41.74
N THR A 240 -23.60 23.04 42.20
CA THR A 240 -22.14 22.90 42.19
C THR A 240 -21.70 21.70 43.02
N HIS A 241 -22.25 21.55 44.23
CA HIS A 241 -21.95 20.41 45.09
C HIS A 241 -22.41 19.08 44.46
N LEU A 242 -23.55 19.07 43.78
CA LEU A 242 -24.05 17.89 43.06
C LEU A 242 -23.20 17.55 41.83
N GLU A 243 -22.73 18.56 41.08
CA GLU A 243 -21.84 18.40 39.93
C GLU A 243 -20.47 17.87 40.35
N GLU A 244 -19.90 18.37 41.46
CA GLU A 244 -18.65 17.86 42.01
C GLU A 244 -18.77 16.39 42.42
N GLY A 245 -19.84 16.04 43.15
CA GLY A 245 -20.15 14.66 43.54
C GLY A 245 -20.37 13.74 42.33
N HIS A 246 -21.13 14.20 41.33
CA HIS A 246 -21.40 13.44 40.11
C HIS A 246 -20.16 13.30 39.22
N SER A 247 -19.32 14.33 39.11
CA SER A 247 -18.05 14.31 38.39
C SER A 247 -17.08 13.31 39.00
N GLN A 248 -17.02 13.25 40.33
CA GLN A 248 -16.23 12.27 41.07
C GLN A 248 -16.69 10.83 40.77
N ILE A 249 -18.00 10.56 40.90
CA ILE A 249 -18.59 9.25 40.57
C ILE A 249 -18.35 8.89 39.09
N ARG A 250 -18.47 9.85 38.17
CA ARG A 250 -18.23 9.62 36.74
C ARG A 250 -16.78 9.27 36.45
N ARG A 251 -15.82 9.92 37.10
CA ARG A 251 -14.39 9.58 36.99
C ARG A 251 -14.12 8.17 37.51
N GLU A 252 -14.68 7.82 38.66
CA GLU A 252 -14.58 6.48 39.25
C GLU A 252 -15.20 5.42 38.32
N LEU A 253 -16.42 5.63 37.82
CA LEU A 253 -17.08 4.73 36.86
C LEU A 253 -16.32 4.61 35.53
N SER A 254 -15.79 5.71 35.00
CA SER A 254 -14.98 5.68 33.78
C SER A 254 -13.71 4.87 33.99
N ALA A 255 -13.02 5.05 35.13
CA ALA A 255 -11.84 4.25 35.45
C ALA A 255 -12.19 2.75 35.57
N LEU A 256 -13.31 2.42 36.20
CA LEU A 256 -13.79 1.04 36.32
C LEU A 256 -14.20 0.44 34.97
N GLN A 257 -14.85 1.20 34.09
CA GLN A 257 -15.22 0.77 32.75
C GLN A 257 -14.00 0.56 31.85
N SER A 258 -13.03 1.49 31.88
CA SER A 258 -11.76 1.33 31.17
C SER A 258 -11.03 0.08 31.66
N ARG A 259 -10.96 -0.13 32.98
CA ARG A 259 -10.33 -1.34 33.54
C ARG A 259 -11.07 -2.61 33.15
N LYS A 260 -12.40 -2.59 33.19
CA LYS A 260 -13.25 -3.70 32.73
C LYS A 260 -13.01 -4.02 31.26
N ALA A 261 -12.93 -3.02 30.38
CA ALA A 261 -12.69 -3.22 28.95
C ALA A 261 -11.34 -3.92 28.70
N VAL A 262 -10.30 -3.48 29.40
CA VAL A 262 -8.97 -4.12 29.36
C VAL A 262 -9.06 -5.58 29.80
N LEU A 263 -9.69 -5.87 30.95
CA LEU A 263 -9.81 -7.24 31.46
C LEU A 263 -10.66 -8.16 30.56
N VAL A 264 -11.71 -7.63 29.92
CA VAL A 264 -12.52 -8.39 28.96
C VAL A 264 -11.69 -8.77 27.73
N GLU A 265 -10.87 -7.84 27.23
CA GLU A 265 -9.96 -8.11 26.12
C GLU A 265 -8.87 -9.11 26.51
N GLU A 266 -8.27 -8.96 27.70
CA GLU A 266 -7.30 -9.93 28.24
C GLU A 266 -7.90 -11.35 28.31
N VAL A 267 -9.14 -11.49 28.81
CA VAL A 267 -9.83 -12.78 28.86
C VAL A 267 -10.13 -13.30 27.45
N SER A 268 -10.50 -12.44 26.50
CA SER A 268 -10.77 -12.81 25.11
C SER A 268 -9.52 -13.38 24.44
N VAL A 269 -8.40 -12.65 24.52
CA VAL A 269 -7.09 -13.06 23.98
C VAL A 269 -6.61 -14.34 24.64
N ALA A 270 -6.66 -14.43 25.97
CA ALA A 270 -6.24 -15.62 26.70
C ALA A 270 -7.09 -16.85 26.37
N ARG A 271 -8.40 -16.70 26.12
CA ARG A 271 -9.27 -17.79 25.66
C ARG A 271 -8.94 -18.27 24.24
N SER A 272 -8.65 -17.34 23.34
CA SER A 272 -8.24 -17.69 21.97
C SER A 272 -6.91 -18.45 22.01
N ALA A 273 -5.92 -17.92 22.72
CA ALA A 273 -4.61 -18.56 22.89
C ALA A 273 -4.73 -19.94 23.56
N LEU A 274 -5.56 -20.08 24.61
CA LEU A 274 -5.82 -21.37 25.24
C LEU A 274 -6.43 -22.39 24.26
N SER A 275 -7.40 -21.97 23.45
CA SER A 275 -8.03 -22.84 22.45
C SER A 275 -7.01 -23.34 21.42
N ASP A 276 -6.14 -22.46 20.94
CA ASP A 276 -5.09 -22.78 19.97
C ASP A 276 -4.04 -23.71 20.60
N LEU A 277 -3.55 -23.40 21.80
CA LEU A 277 -2.60 -24.24 22.55
C LEU A 277 -3.16 -25.64 22.87
N GLU A 278 -4.45 -25.75 23.21
CA GLU A 278 -5.12 -27.05 23.42
C GLU A 278 -5.33 -27.83 22.12
N ALA A 279 -5.54 -27.14 20.99
CA ALA A 279 -5.58 -27.76 19.67
C ALA A 279 -4.19 -28.26 19.25
N ASP A 280 -3.16 -27.44 19.45
CA ASP A 280 -1.76 -27.76 19.17
C ASP A 280 -1.28 -28.92 20.02
N TYR A 281 -1.56 -28.92 21.33
CA TYR A 281 -1.24 -30.05 22.20
C TYR A 281 -1.94 -31.35 21.74
N ARG A 282 -3.24 -31.29 21.38
CA ARG A 282 -3.97 -32.47 20.86
C ARG A 282 -3.44 -32.96 19.52
N TYR A 283 -2.99 -32.05 18.67
CA TYR A 283 -2.38 -32.36 17.39
C TYR A 283 -1.00 -33.00 17.58
N ALA A 284 -0.15 -32.37 18.40
CA ALA A 284 1.17 -32.85 18.80
C ALA A 284 1.12 -34.24 19.45
N THR A 285 0.08 -34.54 20.24
CA THR A 285 -0.08 -35.87 20.87
C THR A 285 -0.36 -36.99 19.86
N LYS A 286 -0.89 -36.67 18.67
CA LYS A 286 -1.23 -37.65 17.61
C LYS A 286 -0.07 -37.92 16.64
N LEU A 287 1.04 -37.19 16.78
CA LEU A 287 2.20 -37.28 15.91
C LEU A 287 3.40 -37.84 16.68
N GLU A 288 4.19 -38.66 16.02
CA GLU A 288 5.46 -39.20 16.54
C GLU A 288 6.62 -38.55 15.76
N GLY A 289 7.70 -38.19 16.46
CA GLY A 289 8.85 -37.51 15.85
C GLY A 289 8.65 -35.99 15.66
N GLU A 290 9.51 -35.34 14.89
CA GLU A 290 9.50 -33.89 14.69
C GLU A 290 8.21 -33.37 14.03
N VAL A 291 7.69 -32.25 14.52
CA VAL A 291 6.49 -31.59 13.99
C VAL A 291 6.90 -30.28 13.33
N ILE A 292 6.54 -30.13 12.06
CA ILE A 292 6.79 -28.92 11.30
C ILE A 292 5.65 -27.94 11.57
N CYS A 293 5.96 -26.76 12.12
CA CYS A 293 4.97 -25.72 12.33
C CYS A 293 4.37 -25.29 10.98
N PRO A 294 3.04 -25.42 10.78
CA PRO A 294 2.41 -25.04 9.51
C PRO A 294 2.43 -23.53 9.24
N THR A 295 2.70 -22.73 10.27
CA THR A 295 2.71 -21.26 10.19
C THR A 295 4.11 -20.71 9.84
N CYS A 296 5.18 -21.29 10.38
CA CYS A 296 6.55 -20.77 10.18
C CYS A 296 7.54 -21.77 9.58
N GLY A 297 7.17 -23.04 9.42
CA GLY A 297 8.02 -24.07 8.81
C GLY A 297 9.15 -24.58 9.69
N THR A 298 9.26 -24.10 10.94
CA THR A 298 10.24 -24.58 11.91
C THR A 298 9.93 -26.03 12.30
N GLU A 299 10.94 -26.88 12.24
CA GLU A 299 10.92 -28.23 12.79
C GLU A 299 11.05 -28.13 14.32
N HIS A 300 9.99 -28.50 15.01
CA HIS A 300 9.98 -28.61 16.46
C HIS A 300 10.15 -30.08 16.83
N GLU A 301 11.09 -30.38 17.71
CA GLU A 301 11.12 -31.68 18.38
C GLU A 301 9.79 -31.84 19.16
N ASN A 302 8.99 -32.85 18.80
CA ASN A 302 7.72 -33.14 19.47
C ASN A 302 7.94 -34.07 20.66
N ASP A 303 8.97 -33.76 21.43
CA ASP A 303 9.38 -34.52 22.58
C ASP A 303 8.47 -34.22 23.78
N PHE A 304 8.78 -34.85 24.92
CA PHE A 304 8.01 -34.62 26.14
C PHE A 304 8.11 -33.17 26.61
N ALA A 305 9.27 -32.51 26.45
CA ALA A 305 9.49 -31.15 26.91
C ALA A 305 8.65 -30.13 26.12
N ALA A 306 8.56 -30.26 24.80
CA ALA A 306 7.73 -29.40 23.95
C ALA A 306 6.23 -29.56 24.26
N LYS A 307 5.76 -30.80 24.43
CA LYS A 307 4.37 -31.08 24.83
C LYS A 307 4.06 -30.54 26.23
N PHE A 308 5.01 -30.62 27.15
CA PHE A 308 4.89 -30.05 28.49
C PHE A 308 4.89 -28.52 28.46
N GLY A 309 5.68 -27.89 27.58
CA GLY A 309 5.66 -26.44 27.34
C GLY A 309 4.29 -25.95 26.91
N LEU A 310 3.66 -26.60 25.91
CA LEU A 310 2.30 -26.26 25.48
C LEU A 310 1.27 -26.38 26.61
N LEU A 311 1.39 -27.41 27.47
CA LEU A 311 0.55 -27.56 28.66
C LEU A 311 0.79 -26.47 29.70
N ALA A 312 2.05 -26.10 29.93
CA ALA A 312 2.41 -25.04 30.86
C ALA A 312 1.89 -23.67 30.38
N ASP A 313 2.00 -23.39 29.08
CA ASP A 313 1.45 -22.18 28.46
C ASP A 313 -0.07 -22.15 28.51
N ALA A 314 -0.73 -23.30 28.28
CA ALA A 314 -2.17 -23.43 28.46
C ALA A 314 -2.58 -23.19 29.93
N GLU A 315 -1.81 -23.67 30.89
CA GLU A 315 -2.07 -23.45 32.32
C GLU A 315 -1.86 -21.98 32.74
N MET A 316 -0.87 -21.30 32.16
CA MET A 316 -0.69 -19.86 32.31
C MET A 316 -1.91 -19.09 31.76
N CYS A 317 -2.41 -19.47 30.58
CA CYS A 317 -3.64 -18.88 30.03
C CYS A 317 -4.85 -19.12 30.93
N ARG A 318 -5.00 -20.33 31.52
CA ARG A 318 -6.07 -20.61 32.49
C ARG A 318 -5.96 -19.74 33.74
N THR A 319 -4.75 -19.54 34.25
CA THR A 319 -4.49 -18.68 35.41
C THR A 319 -4.89 -17.23 35.12
N ILE A 320 -4.49 -16.69 33.97
CA ILE A 320 -4.89 -15.33 33.52
C ILE A 320 -6.42 -15.23 33.42
N ILE A 321 -7.07 -16.23 32.81
CA ILE A 321 -8.54 -16.25 32.70
C ILE A 321 -9.18 -16.24 34.09
N THR A 322 -8.69 -17.04 35.04
CA THR A 322 -9.22 -17.11 36.41
C THR A 322 -9.03 -15.79 37.15
N ASP A 323 -7.82 -15.23 37.13
CA ASP A 323 -7.47 -14.00 37.85
C ASP A 323 -8.23 -12.79 37.28
N SER A 324 -8.23 -12.63 35.95
CA SER A 324 -8.95 -11.55 35.29
C SER A 324 -10.47 -11.70 35.44
N SER A 325 -11.00 -12.93 35.50
CA SER A 325 -12.43 -13.16 35.81
C SER A 325 -12.78 -12.82 37.27
N ALA A 326 -11.91 -13.15 38.22
CA ALA A 326 -12.12 -12.80 39.63
C ALA A 326 -12.06 -11.28 39.84
N GLU A 327 -11.17 -10.57 39.14
CA GLU A 327 -11.12 -9.12 39.16
C GLU A 327 -12.34 -8.47 38.46
N LEU A 328 -12.81 -9.04 37.36
CA LEU A 328 -14.06 -8.61 36.72
C LEU A 328 -15.25 -8.67 37.69
N GLU A 329 -15.33 -9.69 38.54
CA GLU A 329 -16.37 -9.80 39.56
C GLU A 329 -16.22 -8.73 40.65
N ARG A 330 -14.98 -8.45 41.11
CA ARG A 330 -14.71 -7.35 42.06
C ARG A 330 -15.11 -5.99 41.47
N ILE A 331 -14.75 -5.72 40.22
CA ILE A 331 -15.15 -4.50 39.51
C ILE A 331 -16.67 -4.43 39.35
N SER A 332 -17.34 -5.56 39.09
CA SER A 332 -18.80 -5.64 39.00
C SER A 332 -19.47 -5.21 40.32
N VAL A 333 -18.99 -5.74 41.45
CA VAL A 333 -19.46 -5.34 42.79
C VAL A 333 -19.16 -3.86 43.05
N HIS A 334 -17.94 -3.40 42.82
CA HIS A 334 -17.57 -2.01 43.06
C HIS A 334 -18.33 -1.02 42.16
N THR A 335 -18.65 -1.43 40.92
CA THR A 335 -19.52 -0.66 40.02
C THR A 335 -20.93 -0.55 40.62
N LYS A 336 -21.48 -1.63 41.17
CA LYS A 336 -22.80 -1.60 41.84
C LYS A 336 -22.80 -0.66 43.04
N ASP A 337 -21.77 -0.72 43.88
CA ASP A 337 -21.65 0.15 45.06
C ASP A 337 -21.49 1.63 44.66
N THR A 338 -20.66 1.90 43.65
CA THR A 338 -20.47 3.25 43.11
C THR A 338 -21.75 3.81 42.49
N VAL A 339 -22.54 2.96 41.82
CA VAL A 339 -23.88 3.33 41.32
C VAL A 339 -24.87 3.53 42.47
N ALA A 340 -24.80 2.76 43.56
CA ALA A 340 -25.69 2.91 44.71
C ALA A 340 -25.49 4.26 45.43
N ARG A 341 -24.27 4.81 45.44
CA ARG A 341 -23.98 6.16 45.95
C ARG A 341 -24.74 7.28 45.22
N LEU A 342 -25.23 7.04 44.00
CA LEU A 342 -26.14 7.99 43.33
C LEU A 342 -27.46 8.19 44.10
N GLY A 343 -27.85 7.23 44.93
CA GLY A 343 -29.01 7.35 45.81
C GLY A 343 -28.83 8.40 46.91
N GLU A 344 -27.59 8.69 47.31
CA GLU A 344 -27.27 9.70 48.34
C GLU A 344 -27.62 11.13 47.87
N PHE A 345 -27.64 11.35 46.56
CA PHE A 345 -28.02 12.62 45.95
C PHE A 345 -29.54 12.83 45.86
N GLN A 346 -30.38 11.83 46.22
CA GLN A 346 -31.85 11.98 46.16
C GLN A 346 -32.37 13.10 47.07
N MET A 347 -31.77 13.31 48.24
CA MET A 347 -32.16 14.44 49.11
C MET A 347 -31.77 15.80 48.52
N GLN A 348 -30.59 15.90 47.90
CA GLN A 348 -30.14 17.13 47.22
C GLN A 348 -31.01 17.43 45.99
N ILE A 349 -31.35 16.41 45.21
CA ILE A 349 -32.32 16.50 44.11
C ILE A 349 -33.69 16.96 44.64
N GLY A 350 -34.11 16.47 45.82
CA GLY A 350 -35.33 16.93 46.48
C GLY A 350 -35.31 18.41 46.83
N ARG A 351 -34.18 18.91 47.38
CA ARG A 351 -33.97 20.34 47.67
C ARG A 351 -33.98 21.20 46.42
N ILE A 352 -33.23 20.81 45.40
CA ILE A 352 -33.19 21.47 44.09
C ILE A 352 -34.60 21.55 43.49
N ASN A 353 -35.36 20.46 43.53
CA ASN A 353 -36.75 20.47 43.06
C ASN A 353 -37.63 21.42 43.89
N GLY A 354 -37.42 21.52 45.20
CA GLY A 354 -38.12 22.48 46.05
C GLY A 354 -37.86 23.93 45.63
N LEU A 355 -36.59 24.30 45.43
CA LEU A 355 -36.21 25.64 44.95
C LEU A 355 -36.79 25.95 43.55
N LEU A 356 -36.79 24.96 42.66
CA LEU A 356 -37.34 25.09 41.30
C LEU A 356 -38.88 25.21 41.27
N GLU A 357 -39.59 24.63 42.25
CA GLU A 357 -41.05 24.70 42.35
C GLU A 357 -41.57 26.01 42.97
N GLU A 358 -40.68 26.86 43.48
CA GLU A 358 -41.08 28.13 44.08
C GLU A 358 -41.70 29.09 43.08
N THR A 359 -42.77 29.76 43.52
CA THR A 359 -43.55 30.72 42.74
C THR A 359 -43.44 32.11 43.37
N ARG A 360 -43.09 33.13 42.57
CA ARG A 360 -43.10 34.54 42.98
C ARG A 360 -43.99 35.33 42.02
N GLY A 361 -45.14 35.78 42.53
CA GLY A 361 -46.21 36.31 41.67
C GLY A 361 -46.81 35.20 40.80
N ASP A 362 -46.92 35.43 39.49
CA ASP A 362 -47.42 34.45 38.51
C ASP A 362 -46.28 33.62 37.85
N ILE A 363 -45.05 33.70 38.37
CA ILE A 363 -43.85 33.12 37.73
C ILE A 363 -43.25 32.04 38.62
N LYS A 364 -42.98 30.88 38.04
CA LYS A 364 -42.28 29.75 38.66
C LYS A 364 -40.83 29.71 38.18
N LEU A 365 -39.87 29.51 39.08
CA LEU A 365 -38.44 29.51 38.73
C LEU A 365 -38.09 28.45 37.67
N ARG A 366 -38.65 27.23 37.79
CA ARG A 366 -38.49 26.16 36.79
C ARG A 366 -38.90 26.61 35.39
N ASP A 367 -40.08 27.21 35.25
CA ASP A 367 -40.64 27.56 33.95
C ASP A 367 -39.79 28.68 33.28
N MET A 368 -39.25 29.61 34.07
CA MET A 368 -38.33 30.65 33.60
C MET A 368 -36.98 30.07 33.13
N LEU A 369 -36.43 29.10 33.87
CA LEU A 369 -35.16 28.44 33.52
C LEU A 369 -35.32 27.49 32.32
N GLU A 370 -36.46 26.82 32.19
CA GLU A 370 -36.79 25.97 31.03
C GLU A 370 -36.82 26.80 29.74
N ASP A 371 -37.48 27.97 29.75
CA ASP A 371 -37.56 28.86 28.57
C ASP A 371 -36.18 29.44 28.17
N GLU A 372 -35.36 29.87 29.14
CA GLU A 372 -34.00 30.36 28.86
C GLU A 372 -33.04 29.24 28.41
N SER A 373 -33.17 28.04 29.00
CA SER A 373 -32.40 26.87 28.56
C SER A 373 -32.73 26.46 27.12
N GLU A 374 -34.01 26.54 26.74
CA GLU A 374 -34.45 26.31 25.35
C GLU A 374 -33.85 27.35 24.39
N ARG A 375 -33.79 28.62 24.81
CA ARG A 375 -33.17 29.70 24.02
C ARG A 375 -31.67 29.48 23.82
N ILE A 376 -30.92 29.15 24.88
CA ILE A 376 -29.48 28.86 24.79
C ILE A 376 -29.25 27.65 23.88
N LEU A 377 -30.05 26.60 24.02
CA LEU A 377 -29.96 25.40 23.19
C LEU A 377 -30.18 25.71 21.70
N ASP A 378 -31.14 26.59 21.37
CA ASP A 378 -31.36 27.02 19.98
C ASP A 378 -30.19 27.80 19.40
N VAL A 379 -29.54 28.65 20.21
CA VAL A 379 -28.34 29.37 19.80
C VAL A 379 -27.19 28.38 19.57
N THR A 380 -26.93 27.49 20.52
CA THR A 380 -25.87 26.48 20.41
C THR A 380 -26.05 25.57 19.19
N ILE A 381 -27.25 25.07 18.94
CA ILE A 381 -27.54 24.23 17.76
C ILE A 381 -27.30 25.01 16.47
N LYS A 382 -27.71 26.29 16.41
CA LYS A 382 -27.51 27.14 15.23
C LYS A 382 -26.03 27.46 14.99
N ASP A 383 -25.27 27.66 16.05
CA ASP A 383 -23.83 27.94 15.95
C ASP A 383 -23.07 26.70 15.50
N GLU A 384 -23.42 25.52 16.01
CA GLU A 384 -22.85 24.24 15.55
C GLU A 384 -23.21 23.94 14.09
N ASP A 385 -24.48 24.16 13.69
CA ASP A 385 -24.90 24.00 12.29
C ASP A 385 -24.16 24.97 11.37
N ARG A 386 -23.92 26.22 11.81
CA ARG A 386 -23.13 27.19 11.06
C ARG A 386 -21.68 26.73 10.89
N ALA A 387 -21.04 26.24 11.95
CA ALA A 387 -19.68 25.72 11.89
C ALA A 387 -19.57 24.53 10.91
N LEU A 388 -20.55 23.62 10.92
CA LEU A 388 -20.61 22.51 9.97
C LEU A 388 -20.81 23.00 8.53
N ILE A 389 -21.68 23.98 8.29
CA ILE A 389 -21.89 24.59 6.96
C ILE A 389 -20.58 25.21 6.44
N GLU A 390 -19.87 25.95 7.28
CA GLU A 390 -18.57 26.55 6.93
C GLU A 390 -17.54 25.48 6.58
N ALA A 391 -17.43 24.42 7.39
CA ALA A 391 -16.52 23.30 7.13
C ALA A 391 -16.87 22.54 5.82
N ILE A 392 -18.16 22.35 5.53
CA ILE A 392 -18.65 21.77 4.28
C ILE A 392 -18.28 22.67 3.09
N GLY A 393 -18.43 23.99 3.24
CA GLY A 393 -18.05 24.98 2.25
C GLY A 393 -16.55 24.95 1.95
N GLN A 394 -15.71 24.85 2.98
CA GLN A 394 -14.26 24.72 2.82
C GLN A 394 -13.88 23.43 2.07
N ALA A 395 -14.49 22.30 2.42
CA ALA A 395 -14.26 21.05 1.71
C ALA A 395 -14.74 21.12 0.24
N ALA A 396 -15.85 21.80 -0.03
CA ALA A 396 -16.32 22.05 -1.40
C ALA A 396 -15.32 22.89 -2.20
N HIS A 397 -14.75 23.92 -1.59
CA HIS A 397 -13.73 24.75 -2.22
C HIS A 397 -12.45 23.94 -2.56
N GLU A 398 -11.98 23.10 -1.63
CA GLU A 398 -10.84 22.20 -1.87
C GLU A 398 -11.11 21.24 -3.05
N ILE A 399 -12.33 20.72 -3.18
CA ILE A 399 -12.76 19.88 -4.31
C ILE A 399 -12.70 20.66 -5.62
N ASP A 400 -13.20 21.88 -5.64
CA ASP A 400 -13.22 22.73 -6.84
C ASP A 400 -11.81 23.10 -7.29
N GLU A 401 -10.92 23.51 -6.37
CA GLU A 401 -9.51 23.77 -6.66
C GLU A 401 -8.82 22.52 -7.25
N ALA A 402 -9.05 21.35 -6.64
CA ALA A 402 -8.45 20.11 -7.10
C ALA A 402 -8.98 19.72 -8.49
N ASN A 403 -10.28 19.87 -8.75
CA ASN A 403 -10.88 19.65 -10.06
C ASN A 403 -10.34 20.63 -11.12
N GLU A 404 -10.09 21.89 -10.75
CA GLU A 404 -9.49 22.86 -11.64
C GLU A 404 -8.05 22.49 -12.00
N ARG A 405 -7.24 22.11 -11.00
CA ARG A 405 -5.88 21.61 -11.20
C ARG A 405 -5.87 20.38 -12.11
N MET A 406 -6.74 19.40 -11.87
CA MET A 406 -6.90 18.23 -12.74
C MET A 406 -7.29 18.63 -14.16
N GLY A 407 -8.29 19.51 -14.30
CA GLY A 407 -8.77 20.00 -15.59
C GLY A 407 -7.69 20.74 -16.39
N SER A 408 -6.75 21.42 -15.73
CA SER A 408 -5.64 22.11 -16.40
C SER A 408 -4.77 21.15 -17.23
N PHE A 409 -4.63 19.89 -16.81
CA PHE A 409 -3.89 18.87 -17.56
C PHE A 409 -4.70 18.24 -18.70
N GLU A 410 -6.03 18.44 -18.72
CA GLU A 410 -6.93 17.89 -19.73
C GLU A 410 -7.40 18.92 -20.78
N ARG A 411 -7.38 20.23 -20.46
CA ARG A 411 -7.96 21.30 -21.30
C ARG A 411 -7.16 21.68 -22.56
N HIS A 412 -5.86 21.36 -22.64
CA HIS A 412 -4.96 21.94 -23.66
C HIS A 412 -4.65 21.05 -24.87
N GLY A 413 -5.48 20.04 -25.18
CA GLY A 413 -5.16 19.13 -26.28
C GLY A 413 -3.89 18.29 -26.06
N ARG A 414 -3.37 18.27 -24.82
CA ARG A 414 -2.18 17.52 -24.41
C ARG A 414 -2.29 16.04 -24.79
N ARG A 415 -3.44 15.42 -24.50
CA ARG A 415 -3.72 14.04 -24.93
C ARG A 415 -3.55 13.89 -26.45
N ALA A 416 -4.18 14.76 -27.23
CA ALA A 416 -4.12 14.68 -28.68
C ALA A 416 -2.68 14.84 -29.21
N GLN A 417 -1.91 15.78 -28.66
CA GLN A 417 -0.49 15.97 -29.00
C GLN A 417 0.36 14.73 -28.68
N ILE A 418 0.15 14.13 -27.51
CA ILE A 418 0.89 12.94 -27.08
C ILE A 418 0.50 11.72 -27.90
N GLU A 419 -0.80 11.52 -28.14
CA GLU A 419 -1.34 10.43 -28.97
C GLU A 419 -0.94 10.56 -30.44
N GLU A 420 -0.84 11.79 -30.97
CA GLU A 420 -0.32 12.06 -32.31
C GLU A 420 1.15 11.65 -32.41
N PHE A 421 2.00 12.10 -31.49
CA PHE A 421 3.41 11.71 -31.45
C PHE A 421 3.57 10.19 -31.30
N PHE A 422 2.83 9.58 -30.37
CA PHE A 422 2.81 8.12 -30.19
C PHE A 422 2.41 7.42 -31.51
N GLY A 423 1.36 7.90 -32.16
CA GLY A 423 0.85 7.33 -33.41
C GLY A 423 1.82 7.47 -34.58
N GLU A 424 2.58 8.57 -34.66
CA GLU A 424 3.67 8.73 -35.63
C GLU A 424 4.81 7.73 -35.38
N ARG A 425 5.28 7.62 -34.13
CA ARG A 425 6.32 6.65 -33.76
C ARG A 425 5.87 5.22 -34.03
N LEU A 426 4.63 4.88 -33.67
CA LEU A 426 4.06 3.56 -33.89
C LEU A 426 4.03 3.18 -35.38
N ARG A 427 3.60 4.09 -36.25
CA ARG A 427 3.57 3.87 -37.70
C ARG A 427 4.98 3.71 -38.29
N GLU A 428 5.92 4.59 -37.91
CA GLU A 428 7.32 4.49 -38.33
C GLU A 428 7.92 3.12 -37.94
N PHE A 429 7.74 2.71 -36.69
CA PHE A 429 8.32 1.47 -36.19
C PHE A 429 7.62 0.22 -36.75
N ALA A 430 6.30 0.27 -36.97
CA ALA A 430 5.58 -0.82 -37.61
C ALA A 430 6.03 -1.02 -39.07
N GLU A 431 6.30 0.07 -39.79
CA GLU A 431 6.85 0.01 -41.15
C GLU A 431 8.25 -0.61 -41.15
N GLU A 432 9.15 -0.15 -40.28
CA GLU A 432 10.51 -0.70 -40.16
C GLU A 432 10.50 -2.20 -39.80
N LEU A 433 9.55 -2.63 -38.96
CA LEU A 433 9.37 -4.02 -38.54
C LEU A 433 8.53 -4.87 -39.50
N LYS A 434 8.10 -4.31 -40.65
CA LYS A 434 7.29 -5.01 -41.68
C LYS A 434 5.92 -5.51 -41.16
N VAL A 435 5.27 -4.74 -40.30
CA VAL A 435 3.98 -5.05 -39.67
C VAL A 435 2.99 -3.88 -39.72
N SER A 436 3.07 -3.03 -40.74
CA SER A 436 2.16 -1.88 -40.91
C SER A 436 0.68 -2.25 -40.92
N ASN A 437 0.33 -3.48 -41.33
CA ASN A 437 -1.04 -3.98 -41.31
C ASN A 437 -1.62 -4.05 -39.89
N ALA A 438 -0.80 -4.31 -38.88
CA ALA A 438 -1.20 -4.40 -37.47
C ALA A 438 -1.75 -3.07 -36.92
N VAL A 439 -1.40 -1.95 -37.57
CA VAL A 439 -1.73 -0.58 -37.13
C VAL A 439 -2.51 0.21 -38.18
N SER A 440 -2.74 -0.36 -39.36
CA SER A 440 -3.45 0.29 -40.45
C SER A 440 -4.95 0.43 -40.15
N GLY A 441 -5.52 1.60 -40.44
CA GLY A 441 -6.94 1.88 -40.23
C GLY A 441 -7.37 2.00 -38.75
N ILE A 442 -6.43 1.97 -37.81
CA ILE A 442 -6.70 2.12 -36.38
C ILE A 442 -6.26 3.53 -35.95
N THR A 443 -7.13 4.26 -35.26
CA THR A 443 -6.73 5.52 -34.58
C THR A 443 -5.78 5.16 -33.43
N PRO A 444 -4.49 5.55 -33.48
CA PRO A 444 -3.54 5.19 -32.44
C PRO A 444 -3.94 5.80 -31.10
N ARG A 445 -4.02 4.98 -30.06
CA ARG A 445 -4.15 5.40 -28.67
C ARG A 445 -3.12 4.68 -27.83
N VAL A 446 -2.57 5.36 -26.84
CA VAL A 446 -1.50 4.79 -26.01
C VAL A 446 -1.96 3.52 -25.28
N ASP A 447 -3.23 3.43 -24.91
CA ASP A 447 -3.83 2.29 -24.18
C ASP A 447 -4.36 1.17 -25.10
N MET A 448 -4.11 1.28 -26.42
CA MET A 448 -4.58 0.30 -27.39
C MET A 448 -4.03 -1.11 -27.11
N THR A 449 -4.69 -2.09 -27.69
CA THR A 449 -4.24 -3.48 -27.69
C THR A 449 -3.90 -3.88 -29.12
N ILE A 450 -2.66 -4.29 -29.34
CA ILE A 450 -2.22 -4.87 -30.61
C ILE A 450 -2.93 -6.19 -30.81
N ARG A 451 -3.62 -6.33 -31.94
CA ARG A 451 -4.31 -7.56 -32.34
C ARG A 451 -3.70 -8.00 -33.66
N ASP A 452 -2.82 -8.99 -33.56
CA ASP A 452 -2.23 -9.67 -34.71
C ASP A 452 -2.04 -11.15 -34.37
N THR A 453 -1.64 -11.96 -35.34
CA THR A 453 -1.48 -13.40 -35.18
C THR A 453 -0.19 -13.90 -35.80
N GLY A 454 0.31 -15.04 -35.31
CA GLY A 454 1.58 -15.61 -35.77
C GLY A 454 2.76 -14.65 -35.55
N SER A 455 3.82 -14.83 -36.33
CA SER A 455 5.11 -14.14 -36.19
C SER A 455 5.04 -12.61 -36.36
N ASP A 456 3.92 -12.04 -36.81
CA ASP A 456 3.70 -10.60 -36.89
C ASP A 456 3.45 -9.99 -35.50
N LEU A 457 2.82 -10.74 -34.58
CA LEU A 457 2.44 -10.24 -33.26
C LEU A 457 3.64 -9.76 -32.42
N PRO A 458 4.74 -10.51 -32.25
CA PRO A 458 5.90 -10.03 -31.48
C PRO A 458 6.55 -8.78 -32.08
N ARG A 459 6.54 -8.65 -33.41
CA ARG A 459 7.04 -7.47 -34.13
C ARG A 459 6.13 -6.26 -33.91
N ALA A 460 4.82 -6.44 -33.99
CA ALA A 460 3.86 -5.38 -33.71
C ALA A 460 3.90 -4.94 -32.23
N GLN A 461 4.10 -5.88 -31.30
CA GLN A 461 4.34 -5.55 -29.88
C GLN A 461 5.63 -4.78 -29.69
N LEU A 462 6.73 -5.16 -30.36
CA LEU A 462 7.99 -4.42 -30.32
C LEU A 462 7.84 -2.98 -30.82
N ALA A 463 7.12 -2.78 -31.94
CA ALA A 463 6.78 -1.45 -32.45
C ALA A 463 6.00 -0.62 -31.42
N TYR A 464 4.98 -1.24 -30.81
CA TYR A 464 4.15 -0.62 -29.78
C TYR A 464 4.96 -0.21 -28.54
N TYR A 465 5.75 -1.12 -27.96
CA TYR A 465 6.55 -0.81 -26.78
C TYR A 465 7.58 0.29 -27.08
N TYR A 466 8.21 0.30 -28.25
CA TYR A 466 9.15 1.38 -28.61
C TYR A 466 8.42 2.70 -28.81
N ALA A 467 7.22 2.71 -29.41
CA ALA A 467 6.42 3.93 -29.50
C ALA A 467 6.07 4.47 -28.10
N ILE A 468 5.72 3.60 -27.15
CA ILE A 468 5.51 3.97 -25.74
C ILE A 468 6.81 4.52 -25.13
N LEU A 469 7.94 3.82 -25.26
CA LEU A 469 9.23 4.24 -24.67
C LEU A 469 9.69 5.61 -25.17
N HIS A 470 9.52 5.90 -26.47
CA HIS A 470 9.80 7.23 -27.02
C HIS A 470 8.82 8.29 -26.52
N THR A 471 7.55 7.93 -26.32
CA THR A 471 6.54 8.82 -25.76
C THR A 471 6.85 9.15 -24.29
N VAL A 472 7.23 8.14 -23.50
CA VAL A 472 7.70 8.28 -22.12
C VAL A 472 8.91 9.21 -22.07
N ALA A 473 9.94 8.94 -22.88
CA ALA A 473 11.16 9.75 -22.91
C ALA A 473 10.92 11.22 -23.27
N LYS A 474 9.88 11.52 -24.05
CA LYS A 474 9.55 12.88 -24.49
C LYS A 474 8.65 13.64 -23.53
N TYR A 475 7.65 12.99 -22.94
CA TYR A 475 6.55 13.68 -22.24
C TYR A 475 6.37 13.28 -20.78
N SER A 476 6.99 12.18 -20.33
CA SER A 476 6.82 11.71 -18.96
C SER A 476 7.52 12.59 -17.95
N THR A 477 6.95 12.61 -16.75
CA THR A 477 7.60 13.14 -15.54
C THR A 477 8.13 12.01 -14.65
N ALA A 478 7.78 10.74 -14.94
CA ALA A 478 8.13 9.58 -14.14
C ALA A 478 9.52 9.03 -14.49
N CYS A 479 10.18 8.32 -13.57
CA CYS A 479 11.53 7.80 -13.79
C CYS A 479 11.68 6.96 -15.06
N MET A 480 12.75 7.23 -15.84
CA MET A 480 13.18 6.40 -16.96
C MET A 480 14.01 5.23 -16.44
N CYS A 481 13.51 4.01 -16.59
CA CYS A 481 14.20 2.81 -16.12
C CYS A 481 14.87 2.03 -17.28
N PRO A 482 15.79 1.09 -16.98
CA PRO A 482 16.46 0.26 -17.97
C PRO A 482 15.45 -0.54 -18.80
N ILE A 483 15.58 -0.49 -20.12
CA ILE A 483 14.73 -1.24 -21.04
C ILE A 483 15.19 -2.69 -21.03
N ILE A 484 14.32 -3.62 -20.67
CA ILE A 484 14.64 -5.04 -20.59
C ILE A 484 13.69 -5.82 -21.48
N LEU A 485 14.24 -6.46 -22.51
CA LEU A 485 13.50 -7.28 -23.46
C LEU A 485 13.95 -8.73 -23.30
N ASP A 486 13.12 -9.58 -22.69
CA ASP A 486 13.42 -11.01 -22.57
C ASP A 486 12.94 -11.76 -23.82
N THR A 487 13.91 -12.14 -24.65
CA THR A 487 13.72 -13.02 -25.81
C THR A 487 12.60 -12.54 -26.76
N PRO A 488 12.78 -11.40 -27.46
CA PRO A 488 11.78 -10.84 -28.37
C PRO A 488 11.47 -11.70 -29.59
N LEU A 489 12.38 -12.62 -29.93
CA LEU A 489 12.24 -13.55 -31.06
C LEU A 489 11.31 -14.71 -30.68
N GLN A 490 10.01 -14.42 -30.60
CA GLN A 490 8.95 -15.41 -30.35
C GLN A 490 8.34 -15.92 -31.66
N GLN A 491 7.71 -17.09 -31.59
CA GLN A 491 6.91 -17.69 -32.67
C GLN A 491 7.69 -17.89 -33.98
N ASP A 492 8.93 -18.36 -33.87
CA ASP A 492 9.80 -18.77 -34.99
C ASP A 492 9.88 -17.74 -36.13
N GLN A 493 10.48 -16.58 -35.83
CA GLN A 493 10.82 -15.58 -36.84
C GLN A 493 11.79 -16.16 -37.88
N ASP A 494 11.57 -15.86 -39.16
CA ASP A 494 12.59 -16.10 -40.18
C ASP A 494 13.86 -15.28 -39.91
N ASP A 495 14.99 -15.69 -40.48
CA ASP A 495 16.28 -15.06 -40.19
C ASP A 495 16.34 -13.57 -40.58
N GLU A 496 15.61 -13.13 -41.60
CA GLU A 496 15.58 -11.72 -42.00
C GLU A 496 14.84 -10.89 -40.94
N ASN A 497 13.68 -11.36 -40.52
CA ASN A 497 12.86 -10.69 -39.51
C ASN A 497 13.50 -10.76 -38.13
N ALA A 498 14.15 -11.86 -37.77
CA ALA A 498 14.91 -11.96 -36.54
C ALA A 498 16.08 -10.95 -36.51
N ARG A 499 16.84 -10.85 -37.60
CA ARG A 499 17.91 -9.83 -37.75
C ARG A 499 17.36 -8.41 -37.63
N ARG A 500 16.21 -8.15 -38.24
CA ARG A 500 15.51 -6.85 -38.21
C ARG A 500 15.08 -6.48 -36.79
N MET A 501 14.45 -7.40 -36.05
CA MET A 501 14.02 -7.16 -34.66
C MET A 501 15.20 -6.86 -33.73
N ILE A 502 16.29 -7.64 -33.82
CA ILE A 502 17.48 -7.42 -32.99
C ILE A 502 18.12 -6.07 -33.31
N ARG A 503 18.27 -5.74 -34.59
CA ARG A 503 18.82 -4.43 -35.01
C ARG A 503 17.95 -3.29 -34.50
N PHE A 504 16.64 -3.38 -34.73
CA PHE A 504 15.66 -2.40 -34.28
C PHE A 504 15.75 -2.17 -32.76
N ALA A 505 15.76 -3.26 -31.98
CA ALA A 505 15.85 -3.17 -30.53
C ALA A 505 17.15 -2.49 -30.04
N ILE A 506 18.26 -2.63 -30.76
CA ILE A 506 19.53 -2.01 -30.38
C ILE A 506 19.58 -0.54 -30.83
N GLU A 507 19.16 -0.25 -32.07
CA GLU A 507 19.36 1.06 -32.72
C GLU A 507 18.24 2.07 -32.46
N ARG A 508 17.00 1.62 -32.27
CA ARG A 508 15.82 2.51 -32.16
C ARG A 508 15.44 2.87 -30.74
N ARG A 509 16.30 2.65 -29.75
CA ARG A 509 16.01 3.04 -28.36
C ARG A 509 15.97 4.56 -28.21
N PRO A 510 15.21 5.09 -27.23
CA PRO A 510 15.36 6.49 -26.87
C PRO A 510 16.82 6.79 -26.47
N LYS A 511 17.29 8.01 -26.75
CA LYS A 511 18.66 8.42 -26.41
C LYS A 511 18.91 8.30 -24.90
N ASP A 512 20.16 8.03 -24.54
CA ASP A 512 20.63 7.95 -23.15
C ASP A 512 19.90 6.91 -22.27
N THR A 513 19.32 5.88 -22.90
CA THR A 513 18.67 4.75 -22.21
C THR A 513 19.54 3.50 -22.20
N GLN A 514 19.49 2.79 -21.06
CA GLN A 514 20.13 1.49 -20.92
C GLN A 514 19.23 0.39 -21.48
N LEU A 515 19.82 -0.60 -22.15
CA LEU A 515 19.12 -1.81 -22.63
C LEU A 515 19.74 -3.07 -22.05
N VAL A 516 18.89 -4.03 -21.71
CA VAL A 516 19.23 -5.44 -21.52
C VAL A 516 18.37 -6.25 -22.50
N LEU A 517 19.02 -6.85 -23.51
CA LEU A 517 18.35 -7.65 -24.53
C LEU A 517 18.73 -9.12 -24.38
N GLY A 518 17.77 -9.96 -23.99
CA GLY A 518 17.90 -11.41 -24.01
C GLY A 518 17.68 -11.96 -25.41
N THR A 519 18.61 -12.75 -25.93
CA THR A 519 18.43 -13.47 -27.20
C THR A 519 19.21 -14.78 -27.23
N VAL A 520 18.86 -15.70 -28.13
CA VAL A 520 19.65 -16.91 -28.40
C VAL A 520 20.87 -16.58 -29.25
N LYS A 521 20.71 -15.71 -30.27
CA LYS A 521 21.77 -15.28 -31.17
C LYS A 521 21.45 -13.91 -31.79
N LEU A 522 22.44 -13.28 -32.41
CA LEU A 522 22.31 -11.94 -33.01
C LEU A 522 21.92 -11.93 -34.49
N HIS A 523 21.74 -13.09 -35.13
CA HIS A 523 21.35 -13.21 -36.55
C HIS A 523 22.18 -12.31 -37.51
N GLY A 524 23.49 -12.20 -37.27
CA GLY A 524 24.39 -11.39 -38.09
C GLY A 524 24.26 -9.87 -37.93
N VAL A 525 23.62 -9.39 -36.85
CA VAL A 525 23.73 -7.99 -36.42
C VAL A 525 25.09 -7.77 -35.77
N VAL A 526 25.84 -6.78 -36.25
CA VAL A 526 27.10 -6.35 -35.64
C VAL A 526 26.75 -5.60 -34.36
N TYR A 527 27.40 -5.96 -33.27
CA TYR A 527 27.10 -5.43 -31.95
C TYR A 527 28.38 -5.29 -31.14
N ASP A 528 28.73 -4.04 -30.86
CA ASP A 528 29.97 -3.64 -30.19
C ASP A 528 29.76 -3.29 -28.70
N GLY A 529 28.54 -3.46 -28.19
CA GLY A 529 28.22 -3.26 -26.79
C GLY A 529 28.55 -4.46 -25.89
N HIS A 530 28.22 -4.33 -24.61
CA HIS A 530 28.51 -5.35 -23.60
C HIS A 530 27.76 -6.67 -23.85
N ARG A 531 28.46 -7.80 -23.76
CA ARG A 531 27.88 -9.12 -23.96
C ARG A 531 28.00 -9.95 -22.68
N ILE A 532 26.86 -10.44 -22.22
CA ILE A 532 26.75 -11.40 -21.12
C ILE A 532 26.41 -12.76 -21.73
N VAL A 533 27.21 -13.78 -21.49
CA VAL A 533 27.03 -15.10 -22.13
C VAL A 533 26.64 -16.16 -21.11
N THR A 534 25.54 -16.86 -21.36
CA THR A 534 25.09 -18.03 -20.57
C THR A 534 25.31 -19.30 -21.39
N VAL A 535 26.18 -20.20 -20.89
CA VAL A 535 26.66 -21.37 -21.64
C VAL A 535 26.20 -22.71 -21.06
N ASP A 536 26.10 -22.81 -19.74
CA ASP A 536 25.86 -24.09 -19.07
C ASP A 536 24.37 -24.46 -19.10
N LYS A 537 24.03 -25.59 -19.73
CA LYS A 537 22.65 -26.09 -19.75
C LYS A 537 22.17 -26.43 -18.34
N ASP A 538 20.93 -26.06 -18.07
CA ASP A 538 20.23 -26.23 -16.80
C ASP A 538 20.91 -25.56 -15.58
N SER A 539 21.93 -24.71 -15.78
CA SER A 539 22.69 -24.10 -14.68
C SER A 539 23.13 -22.68 -15.02
N LEU A 540 22.42 -21.66 -14.53
CA LEU A 540 22.87 -20.26 -14.66
C LEU A 540 24.08 -19.95 -13.78
N LEU A 541 24.03 -20.44 -12.53
CA LEU A 541 25.04 -20.19 -11.51
C LEU A 541 26.22 -21.14 -11.70
N GLN A 542 27.40 -20.69 -11.27
CA GLN A 542 28.66 -21.41 -11.40
C GLN A 542 29.34 -21.58 -10.04
N ALA A 543 29.93 -22.75 -9.81
CA ALA A 543 30.64 -23.03 -8.56
C ALA A 543 31.87 -22.13 -8.39
N SER A 544 32.55 -21.79 -9.50
CA SER A 544 33.72 -20.91 -9.52
C SER A 544 33.45 -19.49 -9.03
N SER A 545 32.22 -18.99 -9.18
CA SER A 545 31.84 -17.64 -8.75
C SER A 545 31.16 -17.64 -7.37
N TYR A 546 31.05 -18.78 -6.69
CA TYR A 546 30.38 -18.88 -5.40
C TYR A 546 31.06 -18.01 -4.34
N ASP A 547 32.37 -18.17 -4.15
CA ASP A 547 33.09 -17.47 -3.07
C ASP A 547 33.12 -15.95 -3.29
N GLU A 548 33.24 -15.50 -4.55
CA GLU A 548 33.19 -14.07 -4.90
C GLU A 548 31.78 -13.49 -4.67
N ALA A 549 30.74 -14.15 -5.18
CA ALA A 549 29.36 -13.67 -5.00
C ALA A 549 28.97 -13.69 -3.51
N ARG A 550 29.44 -14.70 -2.77
CA ARG A 550 29.24 -14.81 -1.33
C ARG A 550 29.93 -13.67 -0.59
N ALA A 551 31.18 -13.34 -0.92
CA ALA A 551 31.90 -12.23 -0.30
C ALA A 551 31.20 -10.87 -0.54
N GLU A 552 30.53 -10.70 -1.68
CA GLU A 552 29.73 -9.51 -1.99
C GLU A 552 28.36 -9.46 -1.29
N ILE A 553 27.73 -10.60 -1.05
CA ILE A 553 26.32 -10.69 -0.62
C ILE A 553 26.20 -10.93 0.89
N ASP A 554 27.00 -11.82 1.47
CA ASP A 554 26.88 -12.20 2.89
C ASP A 554 26.97 -10.99 3.83
N PRO A 555 27.88 -10.01 3.66
CA PRO A 555 27.92 -8.84 4.56
C PRO A 555 26.63 -8.01 4.57
N LEU A 556 25.92 -7.93 3.45
CA LEU A 556 24.65 -7.20 3.34
C LEU A 556 23.51 -8.02 3.95
N VAL A 557 23.50 -9.33 3.68
CA VAL A 557 22.56 -10.28 4.28
C VAL A 557 22.71 -10.31 5.80
N ASP A 558 23.93 -10.29 6.31
CA ASP A 558 24.20 -10.24 7.74
C ASP A 558 23.70 -8.94 8.36
N GLN A 559 23.73 -7.79 7.66
CA GLN A 559 23.07 -6.57 8.14
C GLN A 559 21.54 -6.69 8.18
N MET A 560 20.93 -7.37 7.19
CA MET A 560 19.47 -7.59 7.14
C MET A 560 18.96 -8.39 8.35
N PHE A 561 19.78 -9.31 8.88
CA PHE A 561 19.37 -10.22 9.97
C PHE A 561 20.12 -9.99 11.29
N GLY A 562 21.22 -9.22 11.29
CA GLY A 562 22.14 -9.04 12.41
C GLY A 562 21.88 -7.79 13.26
N GLN A 563 20.99 -6.89 12.84
CA GLN A 563 20.42 -5.90 13.74
C GLN A 563 19.29 -6.55 14.56
N GLY A 564 19.62 -6.97 15.77
CA GLY A 564 18.65 -7.47 16.74
C GLY A 564 17.62 -6.42 17.10
N SER A 565 16.47 -6.45 16.44
CA SER A 565 15.15 -6.09 16.96
C SER A 565 14.09 -6.34 15.88
N LEU A 566 13.78 -7.62 15.65
CA LEU A 566 12.46 -8.00 15.16
C LEU A 566 11.47 -7.70 16.29
N GLY A 567 10.99 -6.45 16.34
CA GLY A 567 9.74 -6.13 16.99
C GLY A 567 8.64 -6.84 16.21
N PHE A 568 8.28 -8.03 16.67
CA PHE A 568 6.96 -8.61 16.43
C PHE A 568 5.94 -7.91 17.32
#